data_AF-A0A7I9VAG0-F1
#
_entry.id   AF-A0A7I9VAG0-F1
#
_cell.length_a   1.000
_cell.length_b   1.000
_cell.length_c   1.000
_cell.angle_alpha   90.00
_cell.angle_beta   90.00
_cell.angle_gamma   90.00
#
_symmetry.space_group_name_H-M   'P 1'
#
loop_
_entity.id
_entity.type
_entity.pdbx_description
1 polymer ?
#
loop_
_entity_poly.entity_id
_entity_poly.type
_entity_poly.pdbx_seq_one_letter_code
_entity_poly.pdbx_strand_id
1 'polypeptide(L)' 'MAQRNDLPPITRRLNADLDAAFRSESIDSELKAALTELRLGIVSAVGALEVDLITSRPHQVVRS' A
#
# COMPACT_ATOMS: atom_id res chain seq x y z
N MET A 1 5.20 12.05 7.25
CA MET A 1 5.95 10.91 6.68
C MET A 1 6.29 11.26 5.24
N ALA A 2 7.52 10.96 4.80
CA ALA A 2 7.96 11.24 3.43
C ALA A 2 7.16 10.41 2.42
N GLN A 3 6.93 10.95 1.23
CA GLN A 3 6.24 10.26 0.15
C GLN A 3 7.10 9.06 -0.30
N ARG A 4 6.65 7.84 0.00
CA ARG A 4 7.35 6.59 -0.35
C ARG A 4 7.23 6.30 -1.84
N ASN A 5 8.05 6.98 -2.63
CA ASN A 5 8.13 6.82 -4.09
C ASN A 5 8.73 5.48 -4.52
N ASP A 6 9.33 4.75 -3.58
CA ASP A 6 9.82 3.38 -3.70
C ASP A 6 8.70 2.33 -3.83
N LEU A 7 7.46 2.68 -3.49
CA LEU A 7 6.33 1.74 -3.54
C LEU A 7 5.72 1.63 -4.94
N PRO A 8 5.28 0.42 -5.35
CA PRO A 8 4.41 0.21 -6.50
C PRO A 8 3.14 1.11 -6.45
N PRO A 9 2.57 1.50 -7.61
CA PRO A 9 1.59 2.59 -7.68
C PRO A 9 0.29 2.38 -6.86
N ILE A 10 -0.30 1.19 -6.86
CA ILE A 10 -1.48 0.86 -6.05
C ILE A 10 -1.10 0.91 -4.57
N THR A 11 0.02 0.29 -4.22
CA THR A 11 0.57 0.25 -2.86
C THR A 11 0.83 1.66 -2.31
N ARG A 12 1.36 2.55 -3.14
CA ARG A 12 1.63 3.95 -2.81
C ARG A 12 0.34 4.73 -2.54
N ARG A 13 -0.67 4.56 -3.40
CA ARG A 13 -1.99 5.20 -3.23
C ARG A 13 -2.67 4.72 -1.96
N LEU A 14 -2.70 3.41 -1.73
CA LEU A 14 -3.26 2.83 -0.51
C LEU A 14 -2.57 3.34 0.75
N ASN A 15 -1.24 3.43 0.74
CA ASN A 15 -0.49 3.97 1.87
C ASN A 15 -0.85 5.43 2.17
N ALA A 16 -1.12 6.25 1.14
CA ALA A 16 -1.56 7.63 1.30
C ALA A 16 -3.00 7.74 1.85
N ASP A 17 -3.91 6.90 1.37
CA ASP A 17 -5.31 6.85 1.84
C ASP A 17 -5.38 6.41 3.31
N LEU A 18 -4.58 5.40 3.68
CA LEU A 18 -4.44 5.00 5.08
C LEU A 18 -3.86 6.15 5.92
N ASP A 19 -2.75 6.78 5.49
CA ASP A 19 -2.18 7.96 6.16
C ASP A 19 -3.18 9.11 6.35
N ALA A 20 -4.12 9.29 5.44
CA ALA A 20 -5.18 10.27 5.58
C ALA A 20 -6.22 9.85 6.63
N ALA A 21 -6.65 8.58 6.61
CA ALA A 21 -7.58 8.03 7.60
C ALA A 21 -7.02 8.07 9.04
N PHE A 22 -5.71 7.81 9.21
CA PHE A 22 -5.02 7.89 10.50
C PHE A 22 -4.90 9.29 11.09
N ARG A 23 -5.05 10.33 10.26
CA ARG A 23 -4.99 11.73 10.71
C ARG A 23 -6.33 12.23 11.26
N SER A 24 -7.41 11.44 11.15
CA SER A 24 -8.70 11.75 11.77
C SER A 24 -8.62 11.57 13.30
N GLU A 25 -9.11 12.56 14.05
CA GLU A 25 -8.94 12.69 15.50
C GLU A 25 -9.67 11.63 16.35
N SER A 26 -9.18 11.46 17.59
CA SER A 26 -9.69 10.62 18.69
C SER A 26 -9.44 9.10 18.57
N ILE A 27 -8.20 8.70 18.31
CA ILE A 27 -7.78 7.30 18.41
C ILE A 27 -6.85 7.16 19.63
N ASP A 28 -7.19 6.28 20.57
CA ASP A 28 -6.33 5.97 21.70
C ASP A 28 -5.02 5.30 21.23
N SER A 29 -4.00 5.25 22.11
CA SER A 29 -2.68 4.75 21.75
C SER A 29 -2.63 3.26 21.41
N GLU A 30 -3.49 2.44 22.01
CA GLU A 30 -3.54 1.00 21.78
C GLU A 30 -4.20 0.71 20.42
N LEU A 31 -5.31 1.37 20.13
CA LEU A 31 -5.97 1.31 18.83
C LEU A 31 -5.05 1.85 17.72
N LYS A 32 -4.27 2.91 17.99
CA LYS A 32 -3.28 3.43 17.04
C LYS A 32 -2.17 2.41 16.73
N ALA A 33 -1.71 1.67 17.72
CA ALA A 33 -0.70 0.61 17.52
C ALA A 33 -1.27 -0.54 16.66
N ALA A 34 -2.45 -1.03 17.02
CA ALA A 34 -3.14 -2.10 16.28
C ALA A 34 -3.40 -1.71 14.82
N LEU A 35 -3.87 -0.48 14.60
CA LEU A 35 -4.08 0.04 13.25
C LEU A 35 -2.75 0.17 12.49
N THR A 36 -1.66 0.59 13.14
CA THR A 36 -0.33 0.70 12.51
C THR A 36 0.18 -0.67 12.02
N GLU A 37 0.04 -1.71 12.85
CA GLU A 37 0.38 -3.08 12.44
C GLU A 37 -0.49 -3.56 11.28
N LEU A 38 -1.80 -3.32 11.34
CA LEU A 38 -2.72 -3.67 10.26
C LEU A 38 -2.34 -2.97 8.95
N ARG A 39 -1.98 -1.69 9.00
CA ARG A 39 -1.51 -0.92 7.85
C ARG A 39 -0.25 -1.55 7.24
N LEU A 40 0.72 -1.94 8.06
CA LEU A 40 1.94 -2.58 7.58
C LEU A 40 1.62 -3.90 6.86
N GLY A 41 0.73 -4.71 7.43
CA GLY A 41 0.26 -5.95 6.82
C GLY A 41 -0.41 -5.73 5.46
N ILE A 42 -1.34 -4.76 5.39
CA ILE A 42 -2.07 -4.43 4.16
C ILE A 42 -1.13 -3.92 3.07
N VAL A 43 -0.26 -2.95 3.40
CA VAL A 43 0.70 -2.37 2.43
C VAL A 43 1.67 -3.44 1.91
N SER A 44 2.13 -4.34 2.79
CA SER A 44 3.00 -5.46 2.40
C SER A 44 2.29 -6.43 1.45
N ALA A 45 1.08 -6.87 1.80
CA ALA A 45 0.31 -7.82 0.99
C ALA A 45 -0.06 -7.25 -0.38
N VAL A 46 -0.49 -5.98 -0.44
CA VAL A 46 -0.82 -5.29 -1.70
C VAL A 46 0.44 -5.06 -2.53
N GLY A 47 1.58 -4.74 -1.90
CA GLY A 47 2.87 -4.64 -2.59
C GLY A 47 3.29 -5.95 -3.25
N ALA A 48 3.19 -7.07 -2.52
CA ALA A 48 3.49 -8.39 -3.07
C ALA A 48 2.57 -8.73 -4.24
N LEU A 49 1.26 -8.53 -4.09
CA LEU A 49 0.28 -8.79 -5.15
C LEU A 49 0.51 -7.91 -6.38
N GLU A 50 0.85 -6.64 -6.18
CA GLU A 50 1.10 -5.71 -7.29
C GLU A 50 2.37 -6.08 -8.06
N VAL A 51 3.43 -6.50 -7.35
CA VAL A 51 4.64 -7.05 -7.98
C VAL A 51 4.33 -8.34 -8.74
N ASP A 52 3.57 -9.25 -8.15
CA ASP A 52 3.13 -10.48 -8.80
C ASP A 52 2.33 -10.16 -10.06
N LEU A 53 1.38 -9.22 -10.03
CA LEU A 53 0.60 -8.81 -11.21
C LEU A 53 1.45 -8.16 -12.31
N ILE A 54 2.46 -7.37 -11.94
CA ILE A 54 3.38 -6.75 -12.91
C ILE A 54 4.25 -7.82 -13.56
N THR A 55 4.74 -8.79 -12.79
CA THR A 55 5.65 -9.85 -13.27
C THR A 55 4.93 -10.98 -13.99
N SER A 56 3.68 -11.29 -13.60
CA SER A 56 2.84 -12.33 -14.20
C SER A 56 2.06 -11.89 -15.43
N ARG A 57 2.22 -10.62 -15.88
CA ARG A 57 1.86 -10.22 -17.25
C ARG A 57 3.04 -10.54 -18.17
N PRO A 58 3.12 -11.73 -18.80
CA PRO A 58 4.06 -11.92 -19.89
C PRO A 58 3.71 -10.88 -20.95
N HIS A 59 4.72 -10.25 -21.53
CA HIS A 59 4.56 -9.33 -22.64
C HIS A 59 3.54 -9.88 -23.65
N GLN A 60 2.31 -9.35 -23.65
CA GLN A 60 1.50 -9.33 -24.87
C GLN A 60 2.21 -8.33 -25.78
N VAL A 61 3.29 -8.83 -26.39
CA VAL A 61 3.94 -8.19 -27.52
C VAL A 61 2.86 -8.14 -28.59
N VAL A 62 2.35 -6.93 -28.75
CA VAL A 62 1.70 -6.45 -29.96
C VAL A 62 2.55 -6.92 -31.14
N ARG A 63 2.07 -7.93 -31.86
CA ARG A 63 2.51 -8.19 -33.22
C ARG A 63 1.32 -7.86 -34.11
N SER A 64 1.43 -6.66 -34.68
CA SER A 64 1.08 -6.25 -36.05
C SER A 64 0.15 -7.16 -36.83
#